data_AF-A0A6P1FCP0-F1
#
_entry.id   AF-A0A6P1FCP0-F1
#
_cell.length_a   1.000
_cell.length_b   1.000
_cell.length_c   1.000
_cell.angle_alpha   90.00
_cell.angle_beta   90.00
_cell.angle_gamma   90.00
#
_symmetry.space_group_name_H-M   'P 1'
#
loop_
_entity.id
_entity.type
_entity.pdbx_description
1 polymer ?
#
loop_
_entity_poly.entity_id
_entity_poly.type
_entity_poly.pdbx_seq_one_letter_code
_entity_poly.pdbx_strand_id
1 'polypeptide(L)' 'MRILVAGGARSIGSSSVHLTLRELPDEQITVLDKLTYAGHRDSLSSVADRIPLIEDTITDAPLVADSDMVMPS' A
#
# COMPACT_ATOMS: atom_id res chain seq x y z
N MET A 1 -7.01 12.65 2.16
CA MET A 1 -5.56 12.45 2.02
C MET A 1 -5.29 11.21 1.17
N ARG A 2 -4.12 11.20 0.52
CA ARG A 2 -3.65 10.07 -0.30
C ARG A 2 -2.45 9.44 0.38
N ILE A 3 -2.63 8.20 0.83
CA ILE A 3 -1.63 7.45 1.58
C ILE A 3 -1.00 6.42 0.63
N LEU A 4 0.32 6.47 0.51
CA LEU A 4 1.09 5.48 -0.22
C LEU A 4 1.79 4.54 0.76
N VAL A 5 1.47 3.26 0.68
CA VAL A 5 2.13 2.23 1.49
C VAL A 5 3.13 1.48 0.62
N ALA A 6 4.42 1.76 0.82
CA ALA A 6 5.51 1.08 0.13
C ALA A 6 5.86 -0.22 0.85
N GLY A 7 5.87 -1.35 0.13
CA GLY A 7 6.05 -2.68 0.71
C GLY A 7 4.76 -3.25 1.37
N GLY A 8 3.59 -2.74 0.97
CA GLY A 8 2.31 -3.07 1.58
C GLY A 8 1.80 -4.50 1.34
N ALA A 9 2.43 -5.29 0.46
CA ALA A 9 2.05 -6.69 0.23
C ALA A 9 2.81 -7.69 1.14
N ARG A 10 3.67 -7.17 2.03
CA ARG A 10 4.41 -7.95 3.05
C ARG A 10 3.62 -8.01 4.36
N SER A 11 3.94 -8.97 5.23
CA SER A 11 3.19 -9.22 6.48
C SER A 11 2.91 -7.95 7.33
N ILE A 12 3.92 -7.11 7.56
CA ILE A 12 3.77 -5.85 8.32
C ILE A 12 3.02 -4.81 7.47
N GLY A 13 3.40 -4.66 6.20
CA GLY A 13 2.79 -3.71 5.28
C GLY A 13 1.28 -3.95 5.09
N SER A 14 0.86 -5.21 4.92
CA SER A 14 -0.55 -5.56 4.74
C SER A 14 -1.34 -5.29 6.01
N SER A 15 -0.76 -5.57 7.18
CA SER A 15 -1.38 -5.25 8.47
C SER A 15 -1.60 -3.75 8.64
N SER A 16 -0.63 -2.92 8.25
CA SER A 16 -0.78 -1.46 8.24
C SER A 16 -1.91 -1.03 7.31
N VAL A 17 -1.99 -1.57 6.08
CA VAL A 17 -3.08 -1.29 5.14
C VAL A 17 -4.45 -1.61 5.75
N HIS A 18 -4.59 -2.80 6.35
CA HIS A 18 -5.83 -3.22 7.01
C HIS A 18 -6.21 -2.28 8.17
N LEU A 19 -5.23 -1.88 8.98
CA LEU A 19 -5.45 -0.97 10.10
C LEU A 19 -5.87 0.42 9.61
N THR A 20 -5.17 0.97 8.60
CA THR A 20 -5.47 2.29 8.05
C THR A 20 -6.85 2.31 7.40
N LEU A 21 -7.26 1.29 6.65
CA LEU A 21 -8.62 1.17 6.10
C LEU A 21 -9.70 1.12 7.20
N ARG A 22 -9.37 0.54 8.35
CA ARG A 22 -10.29 0.42 9.48
C ARG A 22 -10.42 1.72 10.28
N GLU A 23 -9.30 2.40 10.53
CA GLU A 23 -9.26 3.64 11.32
C GLU A 23 -9.62 4.88 10.49
N LEU A 24 -9.31 4.85 9.20
CA LEU A 24 -9.46 5.96 8.25
C LEU A 24 -10.20 5.47 6.98
N PRO A 25 -11.50 5.11 7.08
CA PRO A 25 -12.23 4.48 5.97
C PRO A 25 -12.47 5.40 4.76
N ASP A 26 -12.41 6.72 4.97
CA ASP A 26 -12.62 7.76 3.96
C ASP A 26 -11.31 8.13 3.23
N GLU A 27 -10.16 7.65 3.70
CA GLU A 27 -8.86 7.93 3.10
C GLU A 27 -8.56 7.02 1.91
N GLN A 28 -7.82 7.56 0.93
CA GLN A 28 -7.42 6.81 -0.25
C GLN A 28 -6.04 6.21 -0.04
N ILE A 29 -5.97 4.88 -0.05
CA ILE A 29 -4.72 4.13 0.16
C ILE A 29 -4.30 3.48 -1.14
N THR A 30 -3.08 3.76 -1.58
CA THR A 30 -2.42 3.06 -2.70
C THR A 30 -1.30 2.21 -2.15
N VAL A 31 -1.25 0.94 -2.54
CA VAL A 31 -0.15 0.05 -2.16
C VAL A 31 0.84 -0.03 -3.31
N LEU A 32 2.11 0.22 -2.99
CA LEU A 32 3.23 0.08 -3.90
C LEU A 32 4.10 -1.08 -3.42
N ASP A 33 4.16 -2.18 -4.14
CA ASP A 33 4.99 -3.32 -3.74
C ASP A 33 5.57 -4.02 -4.97
N LYS A 34 6.88 -4.24 -4.97
CA LYS A 34 7.58 -4.92 -6.06
C LYS A 34 7.27 -6.43 -6.15
N LEU A 35 6.46 -6.96 -5.23
CA LEU A 35 6.09 -8.37 -5.12
C LEU A 35 7.31 -9.29 -5.25
N THR A 36 8.38 -8.92 -4.53
CA THR A 36 9.54 -9.80 -4.40
C THR A 36 9.17 -11.04 -3.60
N TYR A 37 10.12 -11.94 -3.34
CA TYR A 37 9.89 -13.16 -2.55
C TYR A 37 9.09 -12.97 -1.24
N ALA A 38 9.19 -11.79 -0.60
CA ALA A 38 8.48 -11.50 0.65
C ALA A 38 7.06 -10.90 0.48
N GLY A 39 6.70 -10.45 -0.72
CA GLY A 39 5.41 -9.79 -0.99
C GLY A 39 4.43 -10.75 -1.64
N HIS A 40 3.22 -10.88 -1.09
CA HIS A 40 2.17 -11.74 -1.64
C HIS A 40 0.89 -10.94 -1.83
N ARG A 41 0.31 -11.01 -3.04
CA ARG A 41 -0.98 -10.36 -3.35
C ARG A 41 -2.11 -10.88 -2.45
N ASP A 42 -2.04 -12.16 -2.08
CA ASP A 42 -3.01 -12.81 -1.21
C ASP A 42 -3.15 -12.11 0.15
N SER A 43 -2.08 -11.49 0.66
CA SER A 43 -2.09 -10.70 1.90
C SER A 43 -3.05 -9.50 1.85
N LEU A 44 -3.36 -9.02 0.65
CA LEU A 44 -4.23 -7.87 0.39
C LEU A 44 -5.56 -8.27 -0.27
N SER A 45 -5.77 -9.55 -0.54
CA SER A 45 -6.95 -10.05 -1.26
C SER A 45 -8.28 -9.61 -0.64
N SER A 46 -8.37 -9.55 0.69
CA SER A 46 -9.60 -9.14 1.40
C SER A 46 -9.93 -7.66 1.27
N VAL A 47 -9.00 -6.83 0.81
CA VAL A 47 -9.15 -5.38 0.62
C VAL A 47 -8.81 -4.92 -0.80
N ALA A 48 -8.53 -5.84 -1.72
CA ALA A 48 -8.08 -5.54 -3.07
C ALA A 48 -9.06 -4.62 -3.83
N ASP A 49 -10.37 -4.74 -3.58
CA ASP A 49 -11.39 -3.90 -4.21
C ASP A 49 -11.40 -2.45 -3.68
N ARG A 50 -10.73 -2.21 -2.54
CA ARG A 50 -10.65 -0.92 -1.86
C ARG A 50 -9.34 -0.18 -2.08
N ILE A 51 -8.31 -0.87 -2.57
CA ILE A 51 -6.97 -0.32 -2.70
C ILE A 51 -6.35 -0.64 -4.08
N PRO A 52 -5.90 0.35 -4.86
CA PRO A 52 -5.03 0.08 -5.99
C PRO A 52 -3.70 -0.51 -5.51
N LEU A 53 -3.33 -1.66 -6.08
CA LEU A 53 -2.01 -2.27 -5.93
C LEU A 53 -1.19 -1.99 -7.19
N ILE A 54 -0.07 -1.30 -7.01
CA ILE A 54 0.90 -0.98 -8.05
C ILE A 54 2.14 -1.83 -7.81
N GLU A 55 2.49 -2.66 -8.80
CA GLU A 55 3.65 -3.53 -8.73
C GLU A 55 4.93 -2.80 -9.15
N ASP A 56 5.45 -1.94 -8.28
CA ASP A 56 6.67 -1.17 -8.53
C ASP A 56 7.40 -0.85 -7.21
N THR A 57 8.44 -0.02 -7.28
CA THR A 57 9.32 0.37 -6.18
C THR A 57 9.23 1.87 -5.89
N ILE A 58 9.53 2.25 -4.65
CA ILE A 58 9.50 3.64 -4.15
C ILE A 58 10.41 4.62 -4.92
N THR A 59 11.25 4.12 -5.82
CA THR A 59 12.06 4.95 -6.72
C THR A 59 11.24 5.63 -7.82
N ASP A 60 9.95 5.32 -7.96
CA ASP A 60 9.05 6.03 -8.87
C ASP A 60 8.62 7.40 -8.29
N ALA A 61 9.46 8.41 -8.53
CA ALA A 61 9.31 9.77 -8.01
C ALA A 61 7.95 10.46 -8.28
N PRO A 62 7.30 10.29 -9.45
CA PRO A 62 5.97 10.84 -9.71
C PRO A 62 4.90 10.30 -8.75
N LEU A 63 4.96 9.00 -8.43
CA LEU A 63 3.97 8.34 -7.57
C LEU A 63 4.09 8.79 -6.10
N VAL A 64 5.34 8.95 -5.66
CA VAL A 64 5.68 9.49 -4.34
C VAL A 64 5.24 10.95 -4.22
N ALA A 65 5.37 11.74 -5.29
CA ALA A 65 5.03 13.16 -5.30
C ALA A 65 3.52 13.45 -5.28
N ASP A 66 2.67 12.54 -5.76
CA ASP A 66 1.19 12.70 -5.71
C ASP A 66 0.59 12.30 -4.36
N SER A 67 1.38 11.69 -3.48
CA SER A 67 0.95 11.16 -2.19
C SER A 67 1.19 12.16 -1.05
N ASP A 68 0.20 12.33 -0.17
CA ASP A 68 0.29 13.23 0.98
C ASP A 68 1.13 12.64 2.12
N MET A 69 1.23 11.31 2.18
CA MET A 69 1.99 10.57 3.19
C MET A 69 2.53 9.26 2.63
N VAL A 70 3.81 8.98 2.85
CA VAL A 70 4.45 7.70 2.49
C VAL A 70 4.77 6.91 3.74
N MET A 71 4.21 5.71 3.85
CA MET A 71 4.47 4.77 4.92
C MET A 71 5.39 3.65 4.43
N PRO A 72 6.64 3.55 4.94
CA PRO A 72 7.51 2.41 4.66
C PRO A 72 7.09 1.19 5.50
N SER A 73 7.11 0.01 4.88
CA SER A 73 6.94 -1.29 5.55
C SER A 73 8.14 -1.72 6.38
#